data_AF-A0A2N8Q0D9-F1
#
_entry.id   AF-A0A2N8Q0D9-F1
#
_cell.length_a   1.000
_cell.length_b   1.000
_cell.length_c   1.000
_cell.angle_alpha   90.00
_cell.angle_beta   90.00
_cell.angle_gamma   90.00
#
_symmetry.space_group_name_H-M   'P 1'
#
loop_
_entity.id
_entity.type
_entity.pdbx_description
1 polymer ?
#
loop_
_entity_poly.entity_id
_entity_poly.type
_entity_poly.pdbx_seq_one_letter_code
_entity_poly.pdbx_strand_id
1 'polypeptide(L)'
;MFKQLKNNFFQAGFGSFIWITILCSLTDFSSKIPFHYIWNLVGISVLIGLLFGIVYPFLWNYSTFKASINIVICTVLNTLCAYTGVYLYSTQMFDLIRPFFIAVLLLTLILHIITFYFYSKHDNKKMAAALNNLND
;
A
#
# COMPACT_ATOMS: atom_id res chain seq x y z
N MET A 1 -7.92 8.78 -15.45
CA MET A 1 -6.69 8.08 -15.02
C MET A 1 -5.66 9.03 -14.40
N PHE A 2 -4.87 9.79 -15.16
CA PHE A 2 -3.72 10.55 -14.62
C PHE A 2 -4.07 11.52 -13.47
N LYS A 3 -5.11 12.35 -13.63
CA LYS A 3 -5.55 13.29 -12.58
C LYS A 3 -5.95 12.58 -11.28
N GLN A 4 -6.60 11.43 -11.38
CA GLN A 4 -7.03 10.62 -10.24
C GLN A 4 -5.84 9.93 -9.55
N LEU A 5 -4.96 9.28 -10.31
CA LEU A 5 -3.74 8.66 -9.77
C LEU A 5 -2.84 9.70 -9.09
N LYS A 6 -2.70 10.89 -9.70
CA LYS A 6 -1.98 12.02 -9.09
C LYS A 6 -2.61 12.41 -7.76
N ASN A 7 -3.93 12.55 -7.70
CA ASN A 7 -4.62 12.93 -6.47
C ASN A 7 -4.47 11.87 -5.36
N ASN A 8 -4.66 10.60 -5.72
CA ASN A 8 -4.50 9.48 -4.80
C ASN A 8 -3.06 9.37 -4.29
N PHE A 9 -2.06 9.59 -5.15
CA PHE A 9 -0.66 9.67 -4.76
C PHE A 9 -0.41 10.72 -3.69
N PHE A 10 -0.85 11.97 -3.93
CA PHE A 10 -0.67 13.04 -2.95
C PHE A 10 -1.43 12.77 -1.66
N GLN A 11 -2.65 12.23 -1.73
CA GLN A 11 -3.44 11.91 -0.54
C GLN A 11 -2.78 10.82 0.32
N ALA A 12 -2.36 9.72 -0.31
CA ALA A 12 -1.70 8.62 0.39
C ALA A 12 -0.31 9.01 0.90
N GLY A 13 0.49 9.71 0.09
CA GLY A 13 1.82 10.16 0.47
C GLY A 13 1.80 11.22 1.57
N PHE A 14 0.94 12.23 1.46
CA PHE A 14 0.86 13.27 2.49
C PHE A 14 0.24 12.74 3.80
N GLY A 15 -0.81 11.92 3.70
CA GLY A 15 -1.42 11.28 4.85
C GLY A 15 -0.43 10.39 5.61
N SER A 16 0.38 9.60 4.89
CA SER A 16 1.44 8.79 5.51
C SER A 16 2.57 9.63 6.10
N PHE A 17 2.96 10.72 5.46
CA PHE A 17 3.96 11.63 6.02
C PHE A 17 3.53 12.20 7.37
N ILE A 18 2.29 12.68 7.46
CA ILE A 18 1.71 13.16 8.73
C ILE A 18 1.70 12.03 9.75
N TRP A 19 1.18 10.85 9.37
CA TRP A 19 1.06 9.71 10.26
C TRP A 19 2.40 9.29 10.86
N ILE A 20 3.44 9.13 10.03
CA ILE A 20 4.76 8.69 10.50
C ILE A 20 5.45 9.78 11.32
N THR A 21 5.24 11.06 10.98
CA THR A 21 5.74 12.18 11.79
C THR A 21 5.12 12.20 13.18
N ILE A 22 3.83 11.89 13.30
CA ILE A 22 3.15 11.73 14.59
C ILE A 22 3.75 10.54 15.35
N LEU A 23 3.94 9.39 14.70
CA LEU A 23 4.59 8.24 15.33
C LEU A 23 5.98 8.59 15.86
N CYS A 24 6.82 9.25 15.06
CA CYS A 24 8.14 9.71 15.51
C CYS A 24 8.04 10.66 16.71
N SER A 25 7.09 11.59 16.68
CA SER A 25 6.88 12.53 17.80
C SER A 25 6.51 11.82 19.10
N LEU A 26 5.80 10.69 19.03
CA LEU A 26 5.38 9.92 20.20
C LEU A 26 6.48 8.97 20.71
N THR A 27 7.28 8.39 19.83
CA THR A 27 8.32 7.42 20.19
C THR A 27 9.64 8.07 20.59
N ASP A 28 9.97 9.23 20.02
CA ASP A 28 11.28 9.88 20.11
C ASP A 28 11.22 11.27 20.75
N PHE A 29 10.32 11.47 21.72
CA PHE A 29 10.02 12.76 22.34
C PHE A 29 11.25 13.53 22.91
N SER A 30 12.37 12.84 23.18
CA SER A 30 13.60 13.45 23.70
C SER A 30 14.84 13.22 22.83
N SER A 31 14.71 12.52 21.70
CA SER A 31 15.83 12.13 20.85
C SER A 31 16.17 13.26 19.86
N LYS A 32 17.46 13.60 19.73
CA LYS A 32 17.92 14.50 18.66
C LYS A 32 17.88 13.74 17.34
N ILE A 33 16.87 14.03 16.52
CA ILE A 33 16.74 13.43 15.18
C ILE A 33 17.72 14.12 14.24
N PRO A 34 18.64 13.38 13.58
CA PRO A 34 19.54 13.97 12.61
C PRO A 34 18.75 14.38 11.35
N PHE A 35 19.12 15.50 10.73
CA PHE A 35 18.37 16.05 9.60
C PHE A 35 18.20 15.07 8.43
N HIS A 36 19.17 14.18 8.20
CA HIS A 36 19.07 13.16 7.15
C HIS A 36 17.88 12.21 7.35
N TYR A 37 17.42 12.01 8.58
CA TYR A 37 16.26 11.15 8.88
C TYR A 37 14.95 11.69 8.29
N ILE A 38 14.85 13.01 8.08
CA ILE A 38 13.69 13.61 7.38
C ILE A 38 13.58 13.06 5.96
N TRP A 39 14.70 12.79 5.27
CA TRP A 39 14.69 12.16 3.95
C TRP A 39 14.20 10.72 4.00
N ASN A 40 14.45 9.99 5.09
CA ASN A 40 13.87 8.67 5.28
C ASN A 40 12.35 8.76 5.41
N LEU A 41 11.83 9.72 6.20
CA LEU A 41 10.39 9.94 6.34
C LEU A 41 9.73 10.29 5.00
N VAL A 42 10.35 11.20 4.24
CA VAL A 42 9.90 11.52 2.87
C VAL A 42 9.92 10.27 2.00
N GLY A 43 10.98 9.46 2.07
CA GLY A 43 11.11 8.20 1.34
C GLY A 43 9.98 7.22 1.64
N ILE A 44 9.64 7.00 2.90
CA ILE A 44 8.53 6.12 3.29
C ILE A 44 7.20 6.65 2.73
N SER A 45 6.95 7.95 2.83
CA SER A 45 5.74 8.57 2.30
C SER A 45 5.62 8.46 0.79
N VAL A 46 6.73 8.63 0.06
CA VAL A 46 6.77 8.41 -1.38
C VAL A 46 6.49 6.95 -1.71
N LEU A 47 7.08 5.99 -0.99
CA LEU A 47 6.82 4.56 -1.19
C LEU A 47 5.34 4.21 -0.99
N ILE A 48 4.73 4.70 0.09
CA ILE A 48 3.30 4.49 0.37
C ILE A 48 2.44 5.18 -0.69
N GLY A 49 2.77 6.41 -1.07
CA GLY A 49 2.08 7.15 -2.12
C GLY A 49 2.13 6.43 -3.47
N LEU A 50 3.29 5.89 -3.85
CA LEU A 50 3.45 5.09 -5.07
C LEU A 50 2.60 3.82 -4.99
N LEU A 51 2.69 3.07 -3.90
CA LEU A 51 2.02 1.79 -3.78
C LEU A 51 0.48 1.95 -3.73
N PHE A 52 -0.02 2.72 -2.77
CA PHE A 52 -1.47 2.86 -2.55
C PHE A 52 -2.12 3.92 -3.43
N GLY A 53 -1.38 4.93 -3.86
CA GLY A 53 -1.90 6.01 -4.71
C GLY A 53 -1.84 5.69 -6.20
N ILE A 54 -0.86 4.88 -6.64
CA ILE A 54 -0.64 4.59 -8.06
C ILE A 54 -0.79 3.11 -8.36
N VAL A 55 0.06 2.25 -7.79
CA VAL A 55 0.16 0.83 -8.15
C VAL A 55 -1.17 0.10 -7.90
N TYR A 56 -1.74 0.25 -6.70
CA TYR A 56 -2.98 -0.43 -6.34
C TYR A 56 -4.15 0.03 -7.21
N PRO A 57 -4.47 1.34 -7.32
CA PRO A 57 -5.52 1.83 -8.21
C PRO A 57 -5.29 1.46 -9.67
N PHE A 58 -4.03 1.41 -10.13
CA PHE A 58 -3.68 0.96 -11.46
C PHE A 58 -4.01 -0.52 -11.67
N LEU A 59 -3.53 -1.39 -10.78
CA LEU A 59 -3.76 -2.83 -10.86
C LEU A 59 -5.24 -3.20 -10.72
N TRP A 60 -6.01 -2.43 -9.96
CA TRP A 60 -7.43 -2.69 -9.77
C TRP A 60 -8.32 -2.19 -10.91
N ASN A 61 -8.06 -0.99 -11.43
CA ASN A 61 -9.02 -0.32 -12.33
C ASN A 61 -8.57 -0.27 -13.79
N TYR A 62 -7.28 -0.47 -14.06
CA TYR A 62 -6.70 -0.24 -15.38
C TYR A 62 -5.88 -1.42 -15.91
N SER A 63 -5.45 -2.34 -15.04
CA SER A 63 -4.72 -3.54 -15.46
C SER A 63 -5.61 -4.50 -16.23
N THR A 64 -5.11 -4.98 -17.36
CA THR A 64 -5.73 -6.02 -18.19
C THR A 64 -5.24 -7.43 -17.81
N PHE A 65 -4.36 -7.56 -16.81
CA PHE A 65 -3.85 -8.85 -16.38
C PHE A 65 -4.93 -9.68 -15.67
N LYS A 66 -4.70 -11.00 -15.65
CA LYS A 66 -5.53 -11.91 -14.85
C LYS A 66 -5.45 -11.52 -13.37
N ALA A 67 -6.58 -11.68 -12.67
CA ALA A 67 -6.72 -11.47 -11.23
C ALA A 67 -5.54 -12.05 -10.41
N SER A 68 -5.15 -13.29 -10.68
CA SER A 68 -4.05 -13.97 -9.98
C SER A 68 -2.72 -13.22 -10.12
N ILE A 69 -2.43 -12.65 -11.29
CA ILE A 69 -1.20 -11.90 -11.54
C ILE A 69 -1.23 -10.58 -10.75
N ASN A 70 -2.35 -9.86 -10.78
CA ASN A 70 -2.50 -8.62 -10.00
C ASN A 70 -2.31 -8.87 -8.50
N ILE A 71 -2.89 -9.96 -7.97
CA ILE A 71 -2.74 -10.36 -6.55
C ILE A 71 -1.26 -10.61 -6.21
N VAL A 72 -0.55 -11.34 -7.05
CA VAL A 72 0.88 -11.65 -6.83
C VAL A 72 1.71 -10.37 -6.86
N ILE A 73 1.49 -9.49 -7.85
CA ILE A 73 2.21 -8.21 -7.95
C ILE A 73 1.93 -7.33 -6.73
N CYS A 74 0.67 -7.17 -6.34
CA CYS A 74 0.29 -6.41 -5.15
C CYS A 74 0.98 -6.96 -3.90
N THR A 75 0.94 -8.28 -3.71
CA THR A 75 1.54 -8.93 -2.55
C THR A 75 3.04 -8.67 -2.48
N VAL A 76 3.77 -8.92 -3.56
CA VAL A 76 5.23 -8.73 -3.61
C VAL A 76 5.60 -7.28 -3.37
N LEU A 77 5.00 -6.35 -4.13
CA LEU A 77 5.32 -4.92 -4.00
C LEU A 77 4.94 -4.37 -2.62
N ASN A 78 3.82 -4.81 -2.05
CA ASN A 78 3.41 -4.40 -0.72
C ASN A 78 4.35 -4.89 0.37
N THR A 79 4.74 -6.17 0.31
CA THR A 79 5.71 -6.71 1.28
C THR A 79 7.05 -5.99 1.14
N LEU A 80 7.56 -5.77 -0.07
CA LEU A 80 8.81 -5.03 -0.28
C LEU A 80 8.71 -3.58 0.22
N CYS A 81 7.60 -2.90 -0.05
CA CYS A 81 7.33 -1.55 0.43
C CYS A 81 7.29 -1.50 1.96
N ALA A 82 6.62 -2.46 2.60
CA ALA A 82 6.54 -2.53 4.06
C ALA A 82 7.93 -2.73 4.69
N TYR A 83 8.70 -3.70 4.19
CA TYR A 83 10.05 -3.97 4.71
C TYR A 83 11.01 -2.80 4.47
N THR A 84 10.96 -2.18 3.29
CA THR A 84 11.76 -0.98 2.99
C THR A 84 11.34 0.20 3.86
N GLY A 85 10.03 0.36 4.11
CA GLY A 85 9.50 1.40 4.98
C GLY A 85 9.99 1.24 6.42
N VAL A 86 9.95 0.02 6.96
CA VAL A 86 10.50 -0.28 8.29
C VAL A 86 12.00 -0.06 8.34
N TYR A 87 12.75 -0.46 7.30
CA TYR A 87 14.19 -0.21 7.23
C TYR A 87 14.54 1.29 7.26
N LEU A 88 13.81 2.12 6.52
CA LEU A 88 13.99 3.57 6.51
C LEU A 88 13.63 4.20 7.87
N TYR A 89 12.64 3.63 8.57
CA TYR A 89 12.20 4.09 9.88
C TYR A 89 13.18 3.69 11.00
N SER A 90 13.58 2.43 11.06
CA SER A 90 14.54 1.93 12.05
C SER A 90 15.17 0.62 11.61
N THR A 91 16.49 0.60 11.50
CA THR A 91 17.27 -0.61 11.20
C THR A 91 17.11 -1.68 12.28
N GLN A 92 17.00 -1.28 13.56
CA GLN A 92 16.76 -2.20 14.67
C GLN A 92 15.41 -2.91 14.54
N MET A 93 14.36 -2.17 14.18
CA MET A 93 13.04 -2.77 13.93
C MET A 93 13.07 -3.67 12.70
N PHE A 94 13.80 -3.27 11.66
CA PHE A 94 13.97 -4.10 10.47
C PHE A 94 14.64 -5.44 10.80
N ASP A 95 15.72 -5.43 11.58
CA ASP A 95 16.41 -6.65 11.99
C ASP A 95 15.52 -7.58 12.83
N LEU A 96 14.60 -7.01 13.62
CA LEU A 96 13.60 -7.77 14.37
C LEU A 96 12.57 -8.45 13.45
N ILE A 97 12.09 -7.77 12.41
CA ILE A 97 11.02 -8.30 11.54
C ILE A 97 11.54 -9.12 10.34
N ARG A 98 12.83 -8.97 9.97
CA ARG A 98 13.46 -9.64 8.84
C ARG A 98 13.31 -11.17 8.85
N PRO A 99 13.50 -11.88 9.98
CA PRO A 99 13.33 -13.33 10.03
C PRO A 99 11.91 -13.79 9.68
N PHE A 100 10.91 -12.94 9.90
CA PHE A 100 9.50 -13.24 9.66
C PHE A 100 9.05 -12.93 8.23
N PHE A 101 9.97 -12.61 7.30
CA PHE A 101 9.64 -12.22 5.93
C PHE A 101 8.68 -13.18 5.23
N ILE A 102 8.93 -14.49 5.32
CA ILE A 102 8.07 -15.50 4.68
C ILE A 102 6.68 -15.52 5.32
N ALA A 103 6.60 -15.43 6.66
CA ALA A 103 5.33 -15.42 7.37
C ALA A 103 4.49 -14.19 7.00
N VAL A 104 5.13 -13.01 6.96
CA VAL A 104 4.48 -11.76 6.54
C VAL A 104 4.03 -11.85 5.08
N LEU A 105 4.88 -12.36 4.19
CA LEU A 105 4.53 -12.52 2.77
C LEU A 105 3.30 -13.42 2.58
N LEU A 106 3.24 -14.56 3.26
CA LEU A 106 2.11 -15.48 3.20
C LEU A 106 0.84 -14.88 3.78
N LEU A 107 0.94 -14.22 4.95
CA LEU A 107 -0.19 -13.52 5.56
C LEU A 107 -0.73 -12.43 4.62
N THR A 108 0.18 -11.66 4.01
CA THR A 108 -0.16 -10.60 3.06
C THR A 108 -0.83 -11.19 1.82
N LEU A 109 -0.36 -12.33 1.32
CA LEU A 109 -0.96 -13.03 0.19
C LEU A 109 -2.40 -13.47 0.48
N ILE A 110 -2.61 -14.12 1.63
CA ILE A 110 -3.94 -14.57 2.07
C ILE A 110 -4.90 -13.38 2.13
N LEU A 111 -4.46 -12.27 2.73
CA LEU A 111 -5.28 -11.06 2.82
C LEU A 111 -5.64 -10.52 1.43
N HIS A 112 -4.69 -10.45 0.50
CA HIS A 112 -4.98 -10.00 -0.87
C HIS A 112 -5.94 -10.93 -1.61
N ILE A 113 -5.82 -12.26 -1.44
CA ILE A 113 -6.75 -13.21 -2.02
C ILE A 113 -8.17 -12.95 -1.51
N ILE A 114 -8.33 -12.78 -0.19
CA ILE A 114 -9.63 -12.49 0.44
C ILE A 114 -10.17 -11.16 -0.09
N THR A 115 -9.39 -10.08 -0.05
CA THR A 115 -9.82 -8.76 -0.52
C THR A 115 -10.23 -8.81 -1.99
N PHE A 116 -9.45 -9.46 -2.85
CA PHE A 116 -9.75 -9.56 -4.27
C PHE A 116 -11.03 -10.36 -4.53
N TYR A 117 -11.25 -11.45 -3.80
CA TYR A 117 -12.48 -12.25 -3.89
C TYR A 117 -13.72 -11.43 -3.52
N PHE A 118 -13.67 -10.70 -2.38
CA PHE A 118 -14.76 -9.84 -1.96
C PHE A 118 -15.03 -8.72 -2.97
N TYR A 119 -13.97 -8.09 -3.49
CA TYR A 119 -14.09 -7.00 -4.44
C TYR A 119 -14.69 -7.47 -5.76
N SER A 120 -14.21 -8.60 -6.31
CA SER A 120 -14.75 -9.19 -7.54
C SER A 120 -16.22 -9.56 -7.41
N LYS A 121 -16.63 -10.14 -6.28
CA LYS A 121 -18.05 -10.44 -6.02
C LYS A 121 -18.92 -9.19 -5.98
N HIS A 122 -18.42 -8.11 -5.39
CA HIS A 122 -19.14 -6.84 -5.33
C HIS A 122 -19.25 -6.17 -6.71
N ASP A 123 -18.17 -6.19 -7.50
CA ASP A 123 -18.14 -5.59 -8.83
C ASP A 123 -19.04 -6.34 -9.82
N ASN A 124 -19.02 -7.68 -9.78
CA ASN A 124 -19.91 -8.53 -10.58
C ASN A 124 -21.40 -8.24 -10.27
N LYS A 125 -21.75 -8.00 -9.01
CA LYS A 125 -23.12 -7.62 -8.62
C LYS A 125 -23.51 -6.26 -9.17
N LYS A 126 -22.61 -5.28 -9.13
CA LYS A 126 -22.85 -3.94 -9.71
C LYS A 126 -23.07 -4.02 -11.22
N MET A 127 -22.23 -4.78 -11.93
CA MET A 127 -22.38 -4.97 -13.37
C MET A 127 -23.69 -5.68 -13.72
N ALA A 128 -24.06 -6.73 -12.98
CA ALA A 128 -25.34 -7.42 -13.18
C ALA A 128 -26.54 -6.50 -12.96
N ALA A 129 -26.50 -5.65 -11.92
CA ALA A 129 -27.56 -4.68 -11.67
C ALA A 129 -27.62 -3.59 -12.76
N ALA A 130 -26.48 -3.10 -13.24
CA ALA A 130 -26.42 -2.13 -14.33
C ALA A 130 -26.98 -2.71 -15.64
N LEU A 131 -26.68 -3.97 -15.95
CA LEU A 131 -27.22 -4.67 -17.12
C LEU A 131 -28.73 -4.89 -17.02
N ASN A 132 -29.24 -5.28 -15.85
CA ASN A 132 -30.68 -5.45 -15.65
C ASN A 132 -31.43 -4.13 -15.80
N ASN A 133 -30.90 -3.02 -15.29
CA ASN A 133 -31.51 -1.69 -15.44
C ASN A 133 -31.43 -1.11 -16.87
N LEU A 134 -30.64 -1.72 -17.77
CA LEU A 134 -30.60 -1.33 -19.19
C LEU A 134 -31.58 -2.13 -20.04
N ASN A 135 -32.13 -3.22 -19.49
CA ASN A 135 -33.08 -4.12 -20.16
C ASN A 135 -34.55 -3.90 -19.72
N ASP A 136 -34.78 -2.98 -18.78
CA ASP A 136 -36.09 -2.44 -18.39
C ASP A 136 -36.28 -1.03 -18.97
#